data_AF-A0A6G3X465-F1
#
_entry.id   AF-A0A6G3X465-F1
#
_cell.length_a   1.000
_cell.length_b   1.000
_cell.length_c   1.000
_cell.angle_alpha   90.00
_cell.angle_beta   90.00
_cell.angle_gamma   90.00
#
_symmetry.space_group_name_H-M   'P 1'
#
loop_
_entity.id
_entity.type
_entity.pdbx_description
1 polymer ?
#
loop_
_entity_poly.entity_id
_entity_poly.type
_entity_poly.pdbx_seq_one_letter_code
_entity_poly.pdbx_strand_id
1 'polypeptide(L)'
;LRAALDSCAGRFTCDARGVGTDWEVKEVTGIAAALLGTADIVADPAGLAADFTSMMENAMGKEVADVALRLWTPVGVEIRFVKQVAPTVADLTGRRTEAGPRAGDYPTGSWGDESRDYHVCVLVPEAGIGQEMLAARVSLILPDTSGAGAPQTLSQGLVRAVWTDDMVASTSINPQVAHYTGQAELAQVIQQGLDARKSGDFDGATAKLGRAVQLASASGNQDTAKLLSKVVDVVDAATGTVRLKAKVAEADEMTLETRSTKTVRVK
;
A
#
# COMPACT_ATOMS: atom_id res chain seq x y z
N LEU A 1 18.72 6.96 -11.43
CA LEU A 1 17.81 5.93 -10.88
C LEU A 1 16.49 5.83 -11.63
N ARG A 2 15.64 6.86 -11.66
CA ARG A 2 14.28 6.81 -12.25
C ARG A 2 14.21 6.21 -13.67
N ALA A 3 15.00 6.73 -14.61
CA ALA A 3 15.02 6.20 -15.98
C ALA A 3 15.39 4.71 -16.08
N ALA A 4 16.26 4.21 -15.18
CA ALA A 4 16.61 2.80 -15.13
C ALA A 4 15.43 1.96 -14.61
N LEU A 5 14.73 2.43 -13.58
CA LEU A 5 13.53 1.78 -13.06
C LEU A 5 12.42 1.73 -14.11
N ASP A 6 12.21 2.83 -14.84
CA ASP A 6 11.23 2.88 -15.93
C ASP A 6 11.57 1.86 -17.04
N SER A 7 12.86 1.64 -17.33
CA SER A 7 13.30 0.66 -18.32
C SER A 7 13.14 -0.80 -17.86
N CYS A 8 13.17 -1.04 -16.56
CA CYS A 8 13.04 -2.35 -15.94
C CYS A 8 11.58 -2.71 -15.62
N ALA A 9 10.69 -1.72 -15.49
CA ALA A 9 9.30 -1.91 -15.15
C ALA A 9 8.62 -2.91 -16.11
N GLY A 10 7.91 -3.89 -15.52
CA GLY A 10 7.23 -4.95 -16.28
C GLY A 10 8.13 -6.05 -16.85
N ARG A 11 9.46 -6.02 -16.60
CA ARG A 11 10.38 -7.09 -17.02
C ARG A 11 10.68 -8.10 -15.92
N PHE A 12 10.76 -7.62 -14.68
CA PHE A 12 10.98 -8.43 -13.49
C PHE A 12 10.43 -7.69 -12.27
N THR A 13 10.22 -8.45 -11.19
CA THR A 13 9.94 -7.91 -9.86
C THR A 13 11.19 -7.87 -9.00
N CYS A 14 11.29 -6.92 -8.07
CA CYS A 14 12.47 -6.80 -7.21
C CYS A 14 12.09 -6.65 -5.74
N ASP A 15 12.38 -7.69 -4.95
CA ASP A 15 12.49 -7.59 -3.51
C ASP A 15 13.90 -7.12 -3.14
N ALA A 16 14.00 -6.15 -2.23
CA ALA A 16 15.25 -5.54 -1.82
C ALA A 16 15.46 -5.65 -0.30
N ARG A 17 16.73 -5.74 0.12
CA ARG A 17 17.13 -5.81 1.53
C ARG A 17 18.26 -4.85 1.82
N GLY A 18 18.07 -4.02 2.84
CA GLY A 18 19.13 -3.19 3.38
C GLY A 18 19.78 -3.89 4.57
N VAL A 19 21.08 -4.13 4.50
CA VAL A 19 21.85 -4.83 5.56
C VAL A 19 22.56 -3.81 6.43
N GLY A 20 22.39 -3.91 7.75
CA GLY A 20 22.90 -2.92 8.69
C GLY A 20 22.17 -1.58 8.57
N THR A 21 22.88 -0.48 8.74
CA THR A 21 22.33 0.89 8.74
C THR A 21 22.94 1.82 7.68
N ASP A 22 24.00 1.39 6.99
CA ASP A 22 24.72 2.22 6.01
C ASP A 22 24.05 2.23 4.62
N TRP A 23 22.74 2.53 4.57
CA TRP A 23 21.96 2.60 3.33
C TRP A 23 20.77 3.57 3.45
N GLU A 24 20.30 4.08 2.32
CA GLU A 24 19.18 5.03 2.30
C GLU A 24 17.83 4.30 2.15
N VAL A 25 16.97 4.42 3.17
CA VAL A 25 15.66 3.75 3.22
C VAL A 25 14.79 4.14 2.02
N LYS A 26 14.76 5.43 1.67
CA LYS A 26 13.93 5.93 0.56
C LYS A 26 14.36 5.39 -0.80
N GLU A 27 15.65 5.13 -0.99
CA GLU A 27 16.17 4.57 -2.24
C GLU A 27 15.75 3.11 -2.40
N VAL A 28 16.02 2.28 -1.39
CA VAL A 28 15.71 0.83 -1.43
C VAL A 28 14.21 0.58 -1.50
N THR A 29 13.42 1.27 -0.68
CA THR A 29 11.95 1.16 -0.72
C THR A 29 11.38 1.68 -2.03
N GLY A 30 11.97 2.73 -2.61
CA GLY A 30 11.59 3.28 -3.91
C GLY A 30 11.83 2.29 -5.07
N ILE A 31 12.97 1.59 -5.07
CA ILE A 31 13.29 0.56 -6.06
C ILE A 31 12.30 -0.61 -5.96
N ALA A 32 12.11 -1.16 -4.76
CA ALA A 32 11.21 -2.28 -4.55
C ALA A 32 9.78 -1.91 -4.96
N ALA A 33 9.30 -0.74 -4.55
CA ALA A 33 7.99 -0.25 -4.95
C ALA A 33 7.90 -0.13 -6.48
N ALA A 34 8.86 0.53 -7.15
CA ALA A 34 8.87 0.70 -8.61
C ALA A 34 8.79 -0.62 -9.37
N LEU A 35 9.38 -1.68 -8.82
CA LEU A 35 9.44 -3.01 -9.42
C LEU A 35 8.51 -4.02 -8.73
N LEU A 36 7.42 -3.56 -8.10
CA LEU A 36 6.35 -4.40 -7.56
C LEU A 36 6.82 -5.49 -6.57
N GLY A 37 7.90 -5.23 -5.84
CA GLY A 37 8.37 -6.08 -4.76
C GLY A 37 8.33 -5.38 -3.40
N THR A 38 9.06 -5.94 -2.45
CA THR A 38 9.10 -5.52 -1.05
C THR A 38 10.49 -5.08 -0.62
N ALA A 39 10.56 -4.18 0.36
CA ALA A 39 11.80 -3.80 1.02
C ALA A 39 11.71 -4.15 2.51
N ASP A 40 12.81 -4.66 3.07
CA ASP A 40 12.96 -4.84 4.52
C ASP A 40 14.41 -4.60 4.95
N ILE A 41 14.59 -4.39 6.25
CA ILE A 41 15.88 -4.23 6.90
C ILE A 41 16.34 -5.56 7.50
N VAL A 42 17.61 -5.88 7.29
CA VAL A 42 18.34 -6.93 7.99
C VAL A 42 19.34 -6.24 8.91
N ALA A 43 18.89 -5.90 10.13
CA ALA A 43 19.69 -5.12 11.08
C ALA A 43 20.94 -5.88 11.55
N ASP A 44 20.85 -7.20 11.71
CA ASP A 44 21.96 -8.09 12.03
C ASP A 44 22.22 -9.04 10.84
N PRO A 45 23.44 -9.06 10.26
CA PRO A 45 23.81 -9.97 9.19
C PRO A 45 23.52 -11.45 9.48
N ALA A 46 23.50 -11.87 10.74
CA ALA A 46 23.12 -13.24 11.12
C ALA A 46 21.68 -13.59 10.71
N GLY A 47 20.80 -12.61 10.56
CA GLY A 47 19.42 -12.77 10.09
C GLY A 47 19.28 -12.90 8.56
N LEU A 48 20.34 -12.59 7.79
CA LEU A 48 20.26 -12.50 6.34
C LEU A 48 19.88 -13.83 5.68
N ALA A 49 20.45 -14.94 6.16
CA ALA A 49 20.16 -16.26 5.59
C ALA A 49 18.67 -16.62 5.73
N ALA A 50 18.09 -16.41 6.91
CA ALA A 50 16.68 -16.72 7.17
C ALA A 50 15.74 -15.83 6.35
N ASP A 51 16.04 -14.53 6.26
CA ASP A 51 15.26 -13.60 5.44
C ASP A 51 15.34 -13.95 3.95
N PHE A 52 16.53 -14.28 3.44
CA PHE A 52 16.70 -14.68 2.05
C PHE A 52 15.98 -15.99 1.73
N THR A 53 16.01 -16.97 2.64
CA THR A 53 15.21 -18.21 2.51
C THR A 53 13.73 -17.90 2.39
N SER A 54 13.16 -17.09 3.28
CA SER A 54 11.74 -16.73 3.24
C SER A 54 11.37 -15.98 1.95
N MET A 55 12.23 -15.07 1.50
CA MET A 55 12.04 -14.35 0.23
C MET A 55 12.03 -15.31 -0.96
N MET A 56 12.96 -16.28 -1.00
CA MET A 56 13.02 -17.27 -2.07
C MET A 56 11.82 -18.23 -2.05
N GLU A 57 11.37 -18.66 -0.87
CA GLU A 57 10.14 -19.46 -0.73
C GLU A 57 8.93 -18.72 -1.31
N ASN A 58 8.77 -17.44 -0.98
CA ASN A 58 7.69 -16.60 -1.51
C ASN A 58 7.78 -16.42 -3.04
N ALA A 59 8.98 -16.28 -3.58
CA ALA A 59 9.21 -16.14 -5.02
C ALA A 59 8.94 -17.45 -5.78
N MET A 60 9.35 -18.59 -5.22
CA MET A 60 9.11 -19.92 -5.82
C MET A 60 7.66 -20.39 -5.67
N GLY A 61 6.92 -19.84 -4.71
CA GLY A 61 5.48 -20.08 -4.57
C GLY A 61 4.60 -19.33 -5.59
N LYS A 62 5.18 -18.51 -6.49
CA LYS A 62 4.43 -17.84 -7.55
C LYS A 62 4.14 -18.82 -8.69
N GLU A 63 2.88 -18.90 -9.10
CA GLU A 63 2.41 -19.82 -10.14
C GLU A 63 2.03 -19.09 -11.42
N VAL A 64 1.62 -17.83 -11.30
CA VAL A 64 1.03 -17.05 -12.40
C VAL A 64 1.75 -15.72 -12.51
N ALA A 65 2.37 -15.47 -13.67
CA ALA A 65 3.10 -14.23 -13.93
C ALA A 65 2.17 -13.13 -14.49
N ASP A 66 2.58 -11.88 -14.29
CA ASP A 66 2.05 -10.69 -14.96
C ASP A 66 0.53 -10.49 -14.88
N VAL A 67 -0.08 -10.79 -13.74
CA VAL A 67 -1.51 -10.49 -13.53
C VAL A 67 -1.71 -8.97 -13.51
N ALA A 68 -2.72 -8.51 -14.24
CA ALA A 68 -3.15 -7.12 -14.22
C ALA A 68 -4.54 -6.96 -13.60
N LEU A 69 -4.72 -5.86 -12.86
CA LEU A 69 -6.01 -5.39 -12.38
C LEU A 69 -6.57 -4.42 -13.43
N ARG A 70 -7.50 -4.91 -14.25
CA ARG A 70 -8.17 -4.11 -15.28
C ARG A 70 -9.35 -3.36 -14.69
N LEU A 71 -9.35 -2.04 -14.83
CA LEU A 71 -10.48 -1.19 -14.50
C LEU A 71 -11.12 -0.64 -15.76
N TRP A 72 -12.41 -0.92 -15.94
CA TRP A 72 -13.25 -0.28 -16.95
C TRP A 72 -14.22 0.70 -16.30
N THR A 73 -14.43 1.86 -16.92
CA THR A 73 -15.39 2.87 -16.45
C THR A 73 -16.40 3.29 -17.54
N PRO A 74 -17.64 3.69 -17.17
CA PRO A 74 -18.55 4.35 -18.09
C PRO A 74 -18.06 5.75 -18.51
N VAL A 75 -18.79 6.37 -19.44
CA VAL A 75 -18.54 7.78 -19.80
C VAL A 75 -18.84 8.68 -18.59
N GLY A 76 -18.01 9.70 -18.38
CA GLY A 76 -18.17 10.67 -17.30
C GLY A 76 -17.64 10.19 -15.94
N VAL A 77 -17.06 9.00 -15.87
CA VAL A 77 -16.51 8.42 -14.64
C VAL A 77 -14.97 8.39 -14.69
N GLU A 78 -14.34 8.85 -13.63
CA GLU A 78 -12.88 8.98 -13.50
C GLU A 78 -12.34 8.12 -12.35
N ILE A 79 -11.23 7.40 -12.57
CA ILE A 79 -10.51 6.73 -11.49
C ILE A 79 -9.61 7.76 -10.80
N ARG A 80 -9.86 8.04 -9.51
CA ARG A 80 -9.10 9.00 -8.71
C ARG A 80 -7.80 8.39 -8.19
N PHE A 81 -7.86 7.16 -7.70
CA PHE A 81 -6.68 6.40 -7.33
C PHE A 81 -6.93 4.89 -7.36
N VAL A 82 -5.83 4.15 -7.50
CA VAL A 82 -5.76 2.70 -7.31
C VAL A 82 -4.58 2.41 -6.39
N LYS A 83 -4.84 1.85 -5.22
CA LYS A 83 -3.81 1.52 -4.25
C LYS A 83 -3.93 0.07 -3.83
N GLN A 84 -2.82 -0.67 -3.81
CA GLN A 84 -2.76 -1.87 -2.98
C GLN A 84 -2.73 -1.40 -1.52
N VAL A 85 -3.53 -2.04 -0.67
CA VAL A 85 -3.65 -1.70 0.75
C VAL A 85 -3.40 -2.89 1.67
N ALA A 86 -3.26 -4.10 1.13
CA ALA A 86 -2.75 -5.27 1.83
C ALA A 86 -2.03 -6.22 0.87
N PRO A 87 -0.95 -6.91 1.31
CA PRO A 87 -0.34 -6.86 2.64
C PRO A 87 0.51 -5.60 2.90
N THR A 88 0.84 -4.86 1.84
CA THR A 88 1.59 -3.60 1.90
C THR A 88 0.85 -2.51 1.12
N VAL A 89 1.00 -1.26 1.57
CA VAL A 89 0.52 -0.08 0.85
C VAL A 89 1.42 0.21 -0.33
N ALA A 90 0.85 0.22 -1.54
CA ALA A 90 1.53 0.66 -2.76
C ALA A 90 0.57 1.47 -3.64
N ASP A 91 1.00 2.65 -4.09
CA ASP A 91 0.22 3.47 -5.02
C ASP A 91 0.46 3.01 -6.46
N LEU A 92 -0.60 2.55 -7.11
CA LEU A 92 -0.60 2.07 -8.49
C LEU A 92 -1.21 3.10 -9.45
N THR A 93 -1.74 4.23 -8.95
CA THR A 93 -2.51 5.21 -9.74
C THR A 93 -1.76 5.67 -10.99
N GLY A 94 -0.47 5.98 -10.85
CA GLY A 94 0.39 6.41 -11.96
C GLY A 94 0.92 5.28 -12.84
N ARG A 95 0.53 4.02 -12.61
CA ARG A 95 1.02 2.83 -13.33
C ARG A 95 0.03 2.26 -14.33
N ARG A 96 -1.03 3.02 -14.63
CA ARG A 96 -2.04 2.63 -15.60
C ARG A 96 -1.42 2.47 -16.99
N THR A 97 -1.72 1.36 -17.65
CA THR A 97 -1.53 1.18 -19.10
C THR A 97 -2.88 1.07 -19.80
N GLU A 98 -3.00 1.62 -21.02
CA GLU A 98 -4.27 1.58 -21.75
C GLU A 98 -4.58 0.17 -22.26
N ALA A 99 -5.81 -0.28 -22.05
CA ALA A 99 -6.23 -1.67 -22.22
C ALA A 99 -7.49 -1.80 -23.12
N GLY A 100 -7.74 -0.77 -23.94
CA GLY A 100 -8.91 -0.64 -24.79
C GLY A 100 -9.83 0.51 -24.37
N PRO A 101 -10.98 0.67 -25.04
CA PRO A 101 -11.86 1.81 -24.81
C PRO A 101 -12.36 1.90 -23.36
N ARG A 102 -11.94 2.96 -22.65
CA ARG A 102 -12.28 3.22 -21.24
C ARG A 102 -11.82 2.10 -20.28
N ALA A 103 -10.82 1.33 -20.66
CA ALA A 103 -10.21 0.31 -19.83
C ALA A 103 -8.73 0.63 -19.61
N GLY A 104 -8.27 0.53 -18.37
CA GLY A 104 -6.86 0.64 -18.01
C GLY A 104 -6.41 -0.51 -17.12
N ASP A 105 -5.21 -1.01 -17.37
CA ASP A 105 -4.59 -2.07 -16.60
C ASP A 105 -3.62 -1.49 -15.58
N TYR A 106 -3.71 -2.00 -14.35
CA TYR A 106 -2.78 -1.69 -13.26
C TYR A 106 -1.95 -2.95 -12.97
N PRO A 107 -0.62 -2.88 -13.02
CA PRO A 107 0.21 -4.06 -12.87
C PRO A 107 0.20 -4.54 -11.43
N THR A 108 -0.07 -5.83 -11.24
CA THR A 108 -0.04 -6.48 -9.92
C THR A 108 1.09 -7.51 -9.80
N GLY A 109 1.83 -7.76 -10.89
CA GLY A 109 2.96 -8.68 -10.90
C GLY A 109 2.52 -10.13 -10.79
N SER A 110 3.40 -10.97 -10.25
CA SER A 110 3.16 -12.42 -10.12
C SER A 110 2.33 -12.77 -8.90
N TRP A 111 1.53 -13.83 -9.01
CA TRP A 111 0.65 -14.36 -7.98
C TRP A 111 0.95 -15.83 -7.66
N GLY A 112 0.78 -16.21 -6.41
CA GLY A 112 0.75 -17.60 -5.91
C GLY A 112 -0.46 -17.84 -5.01
N ASP A 113 -0.35 -18.75 -4.04
CA ASP A 113 -1.34 -18.89 -2.96
C ASP A 113 -1.23 -17.72 -1.98
N GLU A 114 -1.90 -16.61 -2.33
CA GLU A 114 -1.83 -15.36 -1.59
C GLU A 114 -3.14 -14.56 -1.66
N SER A 115 -3.19 -13.47 -0.91
CA SER A 115 -4.34 -12.57 -0.92
C SER A 115 -3.89 -11.12 -0.80
N ARG A 116 -4.46 -10.25 -1.63
CA ARG A 116 -4.17 -8.82 -1.67
C ARG A 116 -5.47 -8.03 -1.74
N ASP A 117 -5.50 -6.90 -1.06
CA ASP A 117 -6.65 -6.00 -1.05
C ASP A 117 -6.27 -4.69 -1.75
N TYR A 118 -7.21 -4.16 -2.54
CA TYR A 118 -7.03 -2.93 -3.30
C TYR A 118 -8.11 -1.91 -2.94
N HIS A 119 -7.69 -0.66 -2.72
CA HIS A 119 -8.58 0.47 -2.52
C HIS A 119 -8.62 1.28 -3.81
N VAL A 120 -9.80 1.29 -4.44
CA VAL A 120 -10.08 2.04 -5.66
C VAL A 120 -11.05 3.16 -5.34
N CYS A 121 -10.69 4.40 -5.66
CA CYS A 121 -11.60 5.53 -5.57
C CYS A 121 -12.02 5.97 -6.98
N VAL A 122 -13.32 6.11 -7.16
CA VAL A 122 -13.95 6.43 -8.44
C VAL A 122 -14.80 7.69 -8.26
N LEU A 123 -14.57 8.68 -9.10
CA LEU A 123 -15.41 9.88 -9.20
C LEU A 123 -16.51 9.62 -10.21
N VAL A 124 -17.75 9.73 -9.75
CA VAL A 124 -18.96 9.48 -10.54
C VAL A 124 -19.74 10.77 -10.76
N PRO A 125 -20.42 10.95 -11.92
CA PRO A 125 -21.27 12.11 -12.14
C PRO A 125 -22.48 12.05 -11.20
N GLU A 126 -22.99 13.22 -10.80
CA GLU A 126 -24.22 13.29 -10.00
C GLU A 126 -25.40 12.67 -10.76
N ALA A 127 -26.28 12.01 -10.02
CA ALA A 127 -27.48 11.36 -10.54
C ALA A 127 -28.68 11.65 -9.62
N GLY A 128 -29.88 11.38 -10.11
CA GLY A 128 -31.10 11.56 -9.31
C GLY A 128 -31.19 10.56 -8.16
N ILE A 129 -31.88 10.93 -7.08
CA ILE A 129 -32.20 10.01 -5.96
C ILE A 129 -32.93 8.77 -6.51
N GLY A 130 -32.58 7.60 -5.99
CA GLY A 130 -33.10 6.30 -6.43
C GLY A 130 -32.43 5.75 -7.69
N GLN A 131 -31.52 6.50 -8.32
CA GLN A 131 -30.76 6.00 -9.46
C GLN A 131 -29.55 5.18 -9.02
N GLU A 132 -29.23 4.20 -9.84
CA GLU A 132 -28.07 3.34 -9.71
C GLU A 132 -27.21 3.42 -10.97
N MET A 133 -25.90 3.46 -10.77
CA MET A 133 -24.92 3.43 -11.84
C MET A 133 -23.83 2.40 -11.55
N LEU A 134 -23.39 1.68 -12.59
CA LEU A 134 -22.13 0.95 -12.54
C LEU A 134 -20.98 1.96 -12.59
N ALA A 135 -20.30 2.21 -11.47
CA ALA A 135 -19.16 3.12 -11.41
C ALA A 135 -17.92 2.53 -12.09
N ALA A 136 -17.61 1.26 -11.82
CA ALA A 136 -16.48 0.60 -12.46
C ALA A 136 -16.71 -0.90 -12.53
N ARG A 137 -16.07 -1.53 -13.51
CA ARG A 137 -15.88 -2.98 -13.56
C ARG A 137 -14.42 -3.27 -13.30
N VAL A 138 -14.16 -4.12 -12.31
CA VAL A 138 -12.83 -4.54 -11.92
C VAL A 138 -12.64 -5.98 -12.36
N SER A 139 -11.56 -6.27 -13.08
CA SER A 139 -11.24 -7.63 -13.54
C SER A 139 -9.79 -7.97 -13.20
N LEU A 140 -9.55 -9.18 -12.71
CA LEU A 140 -8.20 -9.74 -12.75
C LEU A 140 -8.01 -10.43 -14.10
N ILE A 141 -6.94 -10.05 -14.79
CA ILE A 141 -6.65 -10.54 -16.13
C ILE A 141 -5.25 -11.11 -16.21
N LEU A 142 -5.10 -12.14 -17.04
CA LEU A 142 -3.81 -12.53 -17.60
C LEU A 142 -3.64 -11.87 -18.95
N PRO A 143 -2.69 -10.93 -19.08
CA PRO A 143 -2.29 -10.40 -20.37
C PRO A 143 -1.87 -11.55 -21.29
N ASP A 144 -2.19 -11.42 -22.58
CA ASP A 144 -1.64 -12.34 -23.56
C ASP A 144 -0.16 -12.00 -23.78
N THR A 145 0.74 -12.81 -23.22
CA THR A 145 2.19 -12.68 -23.39
C THR A 145 2.69 -13.31 -24.70
N SER A 146 1.84 -14.07 -25.40
CA SER A 146 2.19 -14.80 -26.63
C SER A 146 1.76 -14.11 -27.93
N GLY A 147 0.89 -13.09 -27.83
CA GLY A 147 0.35 -12.32 -28.97
C GLY A 147 -0.60 -13.10 -29.88
N ALA A 148 -1.04 -14.29 -29.46
CA ALA A 148 -1.85 -15.22 -30.25
C ALA A 148 -3.33 -15.28 -29.82
N GLY A 149 -3.72 -14.58 -28.76
CA GLY A 149 -5.05 -14.70 -28.14
C GLY A 149 -5.58 -13.42 -27.49
N ALA A 150 -6.78 -13.53 -26.92
CA ALA A 150 -7.35 -12.47 -26.10
C ALA A 150 -6.86 -12.61 -24.64
N PRO A 151 -6.68 -11.49 -23.90
CA PRO A 151 -6.40 -11.55 -22.47
C PRO A 151 -7.44 -12.40 -21.74
N GLN A 152 -6.99 -13.29 -20.87
CA GLN A 152 -7.87 -14.17 -20.11
C GLN A 152 -8.37 -13.44 -18.87
N THR A 153 -9.69 -13.35 -18.67
CA THR A 153 -10.26 -12.83 -17.41
C THR A 153 -10.35 -13.96 -16.39
N LEU A 154 -9.63 -13.82 -15.28
CA LEU A 154 -9.64 -14.76 -14.16
C LEU A 154 -10.85 -14.57 -13.25
N SER A 155 -11.19 -13.30 -12.98
CA SER A 155 -12.30 -12.94 -12.12
C SER A 155 -12.79 -11.52 -12.41
N GLN A 156 -13.98 -11.19 -11.94
CA GLN A 156 -14.56 -9.87 -12.12
C GLN A 156 -15.47 -9.47 -10.95
N GLY A 157 -15.43 -8.19 -10.59
CA GLY A 157 -16.34 -7.53 -9.66
C GLY A 157 -16.89 -6.23 -10.22
N LEU A 158 -18.01 -5.76 -9.65
CA LEU A 158 -18.66 -4.51 -10.04
C LEU A 158 -18.64 -3.52 -8.88
N VAL A 159 -18.30 -2.27 -9.16
CA VAL A 159 -18.41 -1.14 -8.23
C VAL A 159 -19.66 -0.37 -8.60
N ARG A 160 -20.62 -0.27 -7.68
CA ARG A 160 -21.92 0.37 -7.88
C ARG A 160 -21.96 1.71 -7.13
N ALA A 161 -22.62 2.70 -7.72
CA ALA A 161 -22.97 3.96 -7.07
C ALA A 161 -24.49 4.07 -7.05
N VAL A 162 -25.07 4.29 -5.87
CA VAL A 162 -26.52 4.45 -5.66
C VAL A 162 -26.73 5.76 -4.94
N TRP A 163 -27.55 6.64 -5.52
CA TRP A 163 -27.93 7.91 -4.90
C TRP A 163 -29.22 7.71 -4.11
N THR A 164 -29.22 8.15 -2.86
CA THR A 164 -30.33 7.93 -1.94
C THR A 164 -30.49 9.13 -1.02
N ASP A 165 -31.71 9.40 -0.60
CA ASP A 165 -32.07 10.34 0.47
C ASP A 165 -32.14 9.66 1.85
N ASP A 166 -31.96 8.33 1.89
CA ASP A 166 -31.80 7.59 3.14
C ASP A 166 -30.48 7.98 3.82
N MET A 167 -30.60 8.77 4.89
CA MET A 167 -29.48 9.21 5.71
C MET A 167 -28.75 8.05 6.37
N VAL A 168 -29.42 6.95 6.74
CA VAL A 168 -28.77 5.79 7.35
C VAL A 168 -27.89 5.08 6.32
N ALA A 169 -28.41 4.88 5.12
CA ALA A 169 -27.66 4.24 4.04
C ALA A 169 -26.45 5.07 3.58
N SER A 170 -26.62 6.40 3.47
CA SER A 170 -25.57 7.30 2.95
C SER A 170 -24.49 7.68 3.97
N THR A 171 -24.81 7.69 5.28
CA THR A 171 -23.84 7.98 6.35
C THR A 171 -23.15 6.73 6.90
N SER A 172 -23.57 5.53 6.46
CA SER A 172 -22.95 4.28 6.87
C SER A 172 -21.51 4.19 6.39
N ILE A 173 -20.58 3.99 7.34
CA ILE A 173 -19.16 3.86 7.06
C ILE A 173 -18.86 2.40 6.74
N ASN A 174 -18.31 2.13 5.55
CA ASN A 174 -17.80 0.80 5.23
C ASN A 174 -16.55 0.50 6.09
N PRO A 175 -16.56 -0.56 6.94
CA PRO A 175 -15.47 -0.83 7.86
C PRO A 175 -14.12 -1.09 7.17
N GLN A 176 -14.12 -1.77 6.02
CA GLN A 176 -12.89 -2.07 5.27
C GLN A 176 -12.30 -0.80 4.64
N VAL A 177 -13.14 0.06 4.05
CA VAL A 177 -12.69 1.34 3.49
C VAL A 177 -12.13 2.24 4.58
N ALA A 178 -12.81 2.34 5.73
CA ALA A 178 -12.33 3.14 6.85
C ALA A 178 -11.01 2.62 7.40
N HIS A 179 -10.89 1.30 7.60
CA HIS A 179 -9.67 0.66 8.07
C HIS A 179 -8.48 0.94 7.15
N TYR A 180 -8.61 0.69 5.85
CA TYR A 180 -7.50 0.89 4.91
C TYR A 180 -7.19 2.37 4.66
N THR A 181 -8.17 3.26 4.79
CA THR A 181 -7.91 4.70 4.81
C THR A 181 -7.04 5.09 6.02
N GLY A 182 -7.35 4.54 7.20
CA GLY A 182 -6.55 4.73 8.42
C GLY A 182 -5.14 4.15 8.32
N GLN A 183 -4.96 2.97 7.70
CA GLN A 183 -3.63 2.38 7.47
C GLN A 183 -2.78 3.21 6.50
N ALA A 184 -3.38 3.75 5.44
CA ALA A 184 -2.67 4.64 4.51
C ALA A 184 -2.26 5.95 5.20
N GLU A 185 -3.13 6.52 6.03
CA GLU A 185 -2.79 7.68 6.86
C GLU A 185 -1.65 7.35 7.84
N LEU A 186 -1.71 6.18 8.51
CA LEU A 186 -0.68 5.71 9.44
C LEU A 186 0.71 5.70 8.80
N ALA A 187 0.84 5.08 7.63
CA ALA A 187 2.11 5.04 6.89
C ALA A 187 2.63 6.46 6.59
N GLN A 188 1.75 7.35 6.14
CA GLN A 188 2.08 8.72 5.80
C GLN A 188 2.56 9.53 7.02
N VAL A 189 1.87 9.43 8.15
CA VAL A 189 2.24 10.20 9.36
C VAL A 189 3.51 9.66 10.01
N ILE A 190 3.81 8.37 9.90
CA ILE A 190 5.10 7.80 10.33
C ILE A 190 6.24 8.43 9.51
N GLN A 191 6.14 8.41 8.19
CA GLN A 191 7.17 8.98 7.31
C GLN A 191 7.38 10.48 7.59
N GLN A 192 6.29 11.25 7.70
CA GLN A 192 6.36 12.67 8.05
C GLN A 192 6.98 12.91 9.43
N GLY A 193 6.67 12.07 10.41
CA GLY A 193 7.23 12.18 11.76
C GLY A 193 8.72 11.87 11.82
N LEU A 194 9.18 10.85 11.09
CA LEU A 194 10.60 10.52 10.98
C LEU A 194 11.39 11.59 10.20
N ASP A 195 10.83 12.12 9.11
CA ASP A 195 11.44 13.23 8.36
C ASP A 195 11.54 14.51 9.19
N ALA A 196 10.49 14.86 9.94
CA ALA A 196 10.50 15.98 10.88
C ALA A 196 11.58 15.79 11.95
N ARG A 197 11.72 14.58 12.49
CA ARG A 197 12.76 14.26 13.48
C ARG A 197 14.17 14.40 12.90
N LYS A 198 14.42 13.85 11.70
CA LYS A 198 15.71 13.95 10.99
C LYS A 198 16.09 15.40 10.68
N SER A 199 15.11 16.25 10.39
CA SER A 199 15.32 17.68 10.11
C SER A 199 15.37 18.58 11.37
N GLY A 200 15.19 18.01 12.56
CA GLY A 200 15.22 18.73 13.84
C GLY A 200 13.91 19.44 14.21
N ASP A 201 12.83 19.24 13.45
CA ASP A 201 11.47 19.68 13.81
C ASP A 201 10.86 18.70 14.82
N PHE A 202 11.28 18.83 16.08
CA PHE A 202 10.83 17.95 17.16
C PHE A 202 9.34 18.12 17.50
N ASP A 203 8.78 19.32 17.33
CA ASP A 203 7.36 19.57 17.58
C ASP A 203 6.49 18.89 16.50
N GLY A 204 6.87 19.06 15.23
CA GLY A 204 6.24 18.37 14.11
C GLY A 204 6.37 16.85 14.23
N ALA A 205 7.56 16.35 14.60
CA ALA A 205 7.79 14.92 14.84
C ALA A 205 6.90 14.36 15.97
N THR A 206 6.78 15.08 17.08
CA THR A 206 5.93 14.69 18.21
C THR A 206 4.47 14.59 17.78
N ALA A 207 3.96 15.60 17.07
CA ALA A 207 2.58 15.61 16.59
C ALA A 207 2.30 14.46 15.60
N LYS A 208 3.19 14.23 14.63
CA LYS A 208 3.02 13.21 13.59
C LYS A 208 3.17 11.79 14.13
N LEU A 209 4.18 11.52 14.96
CA LEU A 209 4.36 10.21 15.59
C LEU A 209 3.30 9.94 16.67
N GLY A 210 2.78 10.98 17.33
CA GLY A 210 1.62 10.87 18.21
C GLY A 210 0.36 10.42 17.47
N ARG A 211 0.08 11.03 16.31
CA ARG A 211 -1.00 10.59 15.42
C ARG A 211 -0.78 9.15 14.91
N ALA A 212 0.46 8.77 14.61
CA ALA A 212 0.79 7.40 14.22
C ALA A 212 0.44 6.39 15.33
N VAL A 213 0.80 6.69 16.58
CA VAL A 213 0.45 5.83 17.73
C VAL A 213 -1.06 5.68 17.89
N GLN A 214 -1.81 6.78 17.73
CA GLN A 214 -3.27 6.76 17.78
C GLN A 214 -3.88 5.85 16.71
N LEU A 215 -3.43 5.98 15.46
CA LEU A 215 -3.91 5.17 14.34
C LEU A 215 -3.52 3.69 14.47
N ALA A 216 -2.28 3.41 14.90
CA ALA A 216 -1.82 2.04 15.12
C ALA A 216 -2.63 1.34 16.23
N SER A 217 -2.93 2.06 17.31
CA SER A 217 -3.76 1.56 18.41
C SER A 217 -5.20 1.32 17.97
N ALA A 218 -5.82 2.29 17.28
CA ALA A 218 -7.21 2.19 16.83
C ALA A 218 -7.43 1.06 15.81
N SER A 219 -6.43 0.78 14.96
CA SER A 219 -6.49 -0.27 13.95
C SER A 219 -6.00 -1.64 14.43
N GLY A 220 -5.53 -1.74 15.67
CA GLY A 220 -4.97 -2.99 16.22
C GLY A 220 -3.65 -3.43 15.59
N ASN A 221 -2.91 -2.53 14.93
CA ASN A 221 -1.61 -2.83 14.30
C ASN A 221 -0.50 -2.93 15.36
N GLN A 222 -0.48 -4.05 16.08
CA GLN A 222 0.43 -4.30 17.20
C GLN A 222 1.90 -4.29 16.81
N ASP A 223 2.23 -4.74 15.60
CA ASP A 223 3.61 -4.76 15.13
C ASP A 223 4.13 -3.34 14.88
N THR A 224 3.33 -2.48 14.26
CA THR A 224 3.68 -1.06 14.08
C THR A 224 3.71 -0.33 15.42
N ALA A 225 2.79 -0.63 16.35
CA ALA A 225 2.81 -0.06 17.69
C ALA A 225 4.10 -0.42 18.46
N LYS A 226 4.58 -1.66 18.34
CA LYS A 226 5.87 -2.10 18.91
C LYS A 226 7.06 -1.39 18.28
N LEU A 227 7.03 -1.09 16.98
CA LEU A 227 8.09 -0.33 16.32
C LEU A 227 8.06 1.14 16.75
N LEU A 228 6.88 1.76 16.82
CA LEU A 228 6.70 3.12 17.32
C LEU A 228 7.21 3.28 18.75
N SER A 229 6.95 2.31 19.63
CA SER A 229 7.42 2.36 21.02
C SER A 229 8.94 2.31 21.17
N LYS A 230 9.69 1.97 20.10
CA LYS A 230 11.15 2.09 20.08
C LYS A 230 11.62 3.53 19.82
N VAL A 231 10.81 4.36 19.15
CA VAL A 231 11.15 5.73 18.77
C VAL A 231 10.53 6.77 19.70
N VAL A 232 9.36 6.48 20.27
CA VAL A 232 8.63 7.36 21.19
C VAL A 232 8.25 6.66 22.48
N ASP A 233 8.21 7.40 23.58
CA ASP A 233 7.58 7.00 24.83
C ASP A 233 6.09 7.37 24.77
N VAL A 234 5.23 6.37 24.79
CA VAL A 234 3.77 6.57 24.72
C VAL A 234 3.25 6.93 26.11
N VAL A 235 2.65 8.12 26.24
CA VAL A 235 1.98 8.57 27.47
C VAL A 235 0.50 8.18 27.43
N ASP A 236 -0.16 8.45 26.30
CA ASP A 236 -1.55 8.08 26.05
C ASP A 236 -1.78 7.82 24.56
N ALA A 237 -2.04 6.56 24.22
CA ALA A 237 -2.28 6.14 22.84
C ALA A 237 -3.61 6.65 22.28
N ALA A 238 -4.64 6.83 23.11
CA ALA A 238 -5.96 7.24 22.65
C ALA A 238 -5.97 8.71 22.19
N THR A 239 -5.24 9.57 22.89
CA THR A 239 -5.06 10.98 22.53
C THR A 239 -3.86 11.23 21.62
N GLY A 240 -3.00 10.23 21.41
CA GLY A 240 -1.76 10.38 20.65
C GLY A 240 -0.68 11.17 21.39
N THR A 241 -0.76 11.24 22.72
CA THR A 241 0.22 11.95 23.54
C THR A 241 1.48 11.10 23.69
N VAL A 242 2.59 11.58 23.14
CA VAL A 242 3.88 10.89 23.13
C VAL A 242 5.02 11.85 23.48
N ARG A 243 6.14 11.29 23.93
CA ARG A 243 7.41 12.00 24.06
C ARG A 243 8.44 11.34 23.15
N LEU A 244 9.15 12.13 22.35
CA LEU A 244 10.25 11.62 21.55
C LEU A 244 11.36 11.08 22.46
N LYS A 245 11.90 9.90 22.14
CA LYS A 245 13.07 9.42 22.86
C LYS A 245 14.31 10.24 22.46
N ALA A 246 15.11 10.56 23.47
CA ALA A 246 16.33 11.33 23.30
C ALA A 246 17.40 10.57 22.50
N LYS A 247 17.45 9.25 22.63
CA LYS A 247 18.33 8.36 21.86
C LYS A 247 17.51 7.21 21.31
N VAL A 248 17.58 7.01 20.00
CA VAL A 248 16.96 5.89 19.30
C VAL A 248 18.06 5.24 18.47
N ALA A 249 18.09 3.91 18.45
CA ALA A 249 19.03 3.21 17.59
C ALA A 249 18.64 3.46 16.12
N GLU A 250 19.61 3.77 15.28
CA GLU A 250 19.38 4.05 13.85
C GLU A 250 18.62 2.91 13.17
N ALA A 251 19.00 1.66 13.48
CA ALA A 251 18.30 0.47 13.00
C ALA A 251 16.81 0.44 13.39
N ASP A 252 16.41 0.97 14.55
CA ASP A 252 15.01 1.01 14.97
C ASP A 252 14.22 2.08 14.19
N GLU A 253 14.80 3.25 13.93
CA GLU A 253 14.19 4.28 13.08
C GLU A 253 14.04 3.76 11.64
N MET A 254 15.09 3.16 11.08
CA MET A 254 15.06 2.56 9.74
C MET A 254 14.08 1.40 9.64
N THR A 255 13.95 0.58 10.69
CA THR A 255 12.95 -0.49 10.73
C THR A 255 11.54 0.07 10.71
N LEU A 256 11.24 1.10 11.51
CA LEU A 256 9.94 1.75 11.52
C LEU A 256 9.64 2.40 10.16
N GLU A 257 10.60 3.09 9.56
CA GLU A 257 10.45 3.72 8.25
C GLU A 257 10.16 2.68 7.17
N THR A 258 10.97 1.62 7.10
CA THR A 258 10.86 0.56 6.08
C THR A 258 9.55 -0.21 6.21
N ARG A 259 9.10 -0.50 7.44
CA ARG A 259 7.89 -1.28 7.70
C ARG A 259 6.62 -0.45 7.85
N SER A 260 6.71 0.88 7.73
CA SER A 260 5.56 1.79 7.85
C SER A 260 4.43 1.51 6.86
N THR A 261 4.74 0.89 5.72
CA THR A 261 3.77 0.51 4.69
C THR A 261 3.15 -0.88 4.88
N LYS A 262 3.58 -1.65 5.89
CA LYS A 262 2.99 -2.96 6.22
C LYS A 262 1.66 -2.75 6.93
N THR A 263 0.62 -3.43 6.45
CA THR A 263 -0.75 -3.28 6.94
C THR A 263 -1.24 -4.55 7.60
N VAL A 264 -2.19 -4.41 8.52
CA VAL A 264 -2.97 -5.53 9.06
C VAL A 264 -4.28 -5.63 8.29
N ARG A 265 -4.69 -6.84 7.88
CA ARG A 265 -5.98 -7.06 7.20
C ARG A 265 -7.14 -6.99 8.17
N VAL A 266 -8.29 -6.53 7.69
CA VAL A 266 -9.57 -6.66 8.39
C VAL A 266 -9.97 -8.14 8.36
N LYS A 267 -10.32 -8.72 9.52
CA LYS A 267 -10.88 -10.08 9.61
C LYS A 267 -12.36 -10.09 9.25
#